data_AF-A0A2Z5X665-F1
#
_entry.id   AF-A0A2Z5X665-F1
#
_cell.length_a   1.000
_cell.length_b   1.000
_cell.length_c   1.000
_cell.angle_alpha   90.00
_cell.angle_beta   90.00
_cell.angle_gamma   90.00
#
_symmetry.space_group_name_H-M   'P 1'
#
loop_
_entity.id
_entity.type
_entity.pdbx_description
1 polymer ?
#
loop_
_entity_poly.entity_id
_entity_poly.type
_entity_poly.pdbx_seq_one_letter_code
_entity_poly.pdbx_strand_id
1 'polypeptide(L)'
;MQKLRQIVETTNDATLSELSEQLEIGTGLKISVPNIHRGRERLGLTRKKTFHDPKQESVAVQEQRKNYQLVFWEIVTKESSVLG
;
A
#
# COMPACT_ATOMS: atom_id res chain seq x y z
N MET A 1 -24.60 7.16 -0.58
CA MET A 1 -23.15 6.87 -0.42
C MET A 1 -22.69 6.61 1.02
N GLN A 2 -23.53 6.79 2.04
CA GLN A 2 -23.15 6.56 3.45
C GLN A 2 -22.81 5.09 3.77
N LYS A 3 -23.47 4.13 3.10
CA LYS A 3 -23.21 2.70 3.30
C LYS A 3 -21.82 2.26 2.83
N LEU A 4 -21.33 2.80 1.71
CA LEU A 4 -19.97 2.55 1.22
C LEU A 4 -18.92 3.01 2.24
N ARG A 5 -19.12 4.16 2.89
CA ARG A 5 -18.24 4.66 3.95
C ARG A 5 -18.18 3.68 5.13
N GLN A 6 -19.34 3.23 5.63
CA GLN A 6 -19.40 2.25 6.73
C GLN A 6 -18.66 0.95 6.40
N ILE A 7 -18.84 0.44 5.18
CA ILE A 7 -18.20 -0.81 4.74
C ILE A 7 -16.67 -0.64 4.67
N VAL A 8 -16.18 0.46 4.10
CA VAL A 8 -14.72 0.73 4.01
C VAL A 8 -14.09 1.00 5.38
N GLU A 9 -14.83 1.57 6.33
CA GLU A 9 -14.35 1.78 7.70
C GLU A 9 -14.29 0.46 8.49
N THR A 10 -15.22 -0.46 8.25
CA THR A 10 -15.28 -1.77 8.91
C THR A 10 -14.29 -2.76 8.30
N THR A 11 -14.16 -2.77 6.97
CA THR A 11 -13.37 -3.73 6.21
C THR A 11 -12.34 -3.00 5.35
N ASN A 12 -11.36 -2.39 6.02
CA ASN A 12 -10.45 -1.46 5.35
C ASN A 12 -9.51 -2.11 4.30
N ASP A 13 -9.27 -3.42 4.42
CA ASP A 13 -8.43 -4.19 3.47
C ASP A 13 -9.20 -4.75 2.27
N ALA A 14 -10.51 -4.49 2.16
CA ALA A 14 -11.32 -4.98 1.05
C ALA A 14 -10.81 -4.45 -0.31
N THR A 15 -10.88 -5.31 -1.32
CA THR A 15 -10.73 -4.98 -2.74
C THR A 15 -12.00 -4.29 -3.25
N LEU A 16 -11.91 -3.63 -4.41
CA LEU A 16 -13.08 -2.98 -5.01
C LEU A 16 -14.20 -3.97 -5.40
N SER A 17 -13.84 -5.22 -5.72
CA SER A 17 -14.81 -6.28 -6.01
C SER A 17 -15.55 -6.72 -4.75
N GLU A 18 -14.82 -6.97 -3.66
CA GLU A 18 -15.43 -7.33 -2.38
C GLU A 18 -16.32 -6.19 -1.85
N LEU A 19 -15.92 -4.93 -2.04
CA LEU A 19 -16.77 -3.78 -1.72
C LEU A 19 -18.07 -3.77 -2.55
N SER A 20 -18.02 -4.21 -3.81
CA SER A 20 -19.22 -4.36 -4.65
C SER A 20 -20.15 -5.42 -4.10
N GLU A 21 -19.62 -6.60 -3.80
CA GLU A 21 -20.39 -7.71 -3.26
C GLU A 21 -21.02 -7.33 -1.91
N GLN A 22 -20.26 -6.68 -1.02
CA GLN A 22 -20.78 -6.25 0.28
C GLN A 22 -21.85 -5.16 0.15
N LEU A 23 -21.72 -4.24 -0.82
CA LEU A 23 -22.77 -3.26 -1.11
C LEU A 23 -24.02 -3.93 -1.66
N GLU A 24 -23.87 -4.92 -2.54
CA GLU A 24 -24.98 -5.69 -3.09
C GLU A 24 -25.70 -6.47 -1.98
N ILE A 25 -24.98 -7.15 -1.08
CA ILE A 25 -25.55 -7.84 0.08
C ILE A 25 -26.29 -6.86 1.00
N GLY A 26 -25.70 -5.70 1.27
CA GLY A 26 -26.25 -4.73 2.23
C GLY A 26 -27.39 -3.85 1.69
N THR A 27 -27.55 -3.73 0.36
CA THR A 27 -28.52 -2.81 -0.26
C THR A 27 -29.37 -3.43 -1.36
N GLY A 28 -29.04 -4.64 -1.82
CA GLY A 28 -29.63 -5.29 -3.00
C GLY A 28 -29.18 -4.68 -4.33
N LEU A 29 -28.29 -3.69 -4.32
CA LEU A 29 -27.86 -2.97 -5.52
C LEU A 29 -26.45 -3.37 -5.94
N LYS A 30 -26.35 -3.95 -7.14
CA LYS A 30 -25.07 -4.23 -7.77
C LYS A 30 -24.45 -2.96 -8.36
N ILE A 31 -23.32 -2.54 -7.81
CA ILE A 31 -22.59 -1.35 -8.26
C ILE A 31 -21.31 -1.80 -8.95
N SER A 32 -21.10 -1.39 -10.20
CA SER A 32 -19.87 -1.75 -10.92
C SER A 32 -18.61 -1.23 -10.23
N VAL A 33 -17.51 -1.97 -10.35
CA VAL A 33 -16.19 -1.62 -9.79
C VAL A 33 -15.75 -0.18 -10.12
N PRO A 34 -15.91 0.34 -11.36
CA PRO A 34 -15.57 1.73 -11.67
C PRO A 34 -16.40 2.76 -10.89
N ASN A 35 -17.68 2.46 -10.62
CA ASN A 35 -18.55 3.34 -9.83
C ASN A 35 -18.12 3.35 -8.35
N ILE A 36 -17.68 2.20 -7.83
CA ILE A 36 -17.12 2.13 -6.47
C ILE A 36 -15.82 2.90 -6.38
N HIS A 37 -14.92 2.78 -7.37
CA HIS A 37 -13.68 3.56 -7.43
C HIS A 37 -13.97 5.06 -7.36
N ARG A 38 -14.82 5.57 -8.27
CA ARG A 38 -15.23 6.98 -8.28
C ARG A 38 -15.89 7.41 -6.97
N GLY A 39 -16.73 6.55 -6.40
CA GLY A 39 -17.37 6.80 -5.11
C GLY A 39 -16.36 6.90 -3.98
N ARG A 40 -15.36 6.03 -3.96
CA ARG A 40 -14.29 5.99 -2.97
C ARG A 40 -13.41 7.26 -3.05
N GLU A 41 -13.00 7.65 -4.25
CA GLU A 41 -12.25 8.89 -4.49
C GLU A 41 -13.03 10.12 -4.06
N ARG A 42 -14.30 10.25 -4.48
CA ARG A 42 -15.16 11.39 -4.13
C ARG A 42 -15.38 11.52 -2.63
N LEU A 43 -15.36 10.40 -1.89
CA LEU A 43 -15.53 10.38 -0.44
C LEU A 43 -14.21 10.52 0.34
N GLY A 44 -13.06 10.60 -0.35
CA GLY A 44 -11.73 10.66 0.26
C GLY A 44 -11.35 9.42 1.04
N LEU A 45 -11.90 8.25 0.67
CA LEU A 45 -11.69 7.01 1.41
C LEU A 45 -10.38 6.35 0.98
N THR A 46 -9.37 6.38 1.85
CA THR A 46 -8.08 5.71 1.64
C THR A 46 -7.98 4.41 2.44
N ARG A 47 -7.11 3.51 1.98
CA ARG A 47 -6.68 2.37 2.80
C ARG A 47 -5.86 2.92 3.97
N LYS A 48 -6.21 2.52 5.19
CA LYS A 48 -5.48 2.82 6.44
C LYS A 48 -4.20 2.00 6.56
N LYS A 49 -4.09 0.88 5.85
CA LYS A 49 -2.92 -0.01 5.92
C LYS A 49 -1.76 0.56 5.11
N THR A 50 -0.64 0.75 5.79
CA THR A 50 0.66 1.01 5.17
C THR A 50 1.40 -0.32 4.97
N PHE A 51 2.16 -0.45 3.89
CA PHE A 51 3.11 -1.56 3.69
C PHE A 51 4.41 -1.37 4.50
N HIS A 52 4.50 -0.27 5.25
CA HIS A 52 5.60 0.01 6.16
C HIS A 52 5.49 -0.84 7.43
N ASP A 53 6.45 -1.75 7.63
CA ASP A 53 6.63 -2.43 8.91
C ASP A 53 7.50 -1.55 9.83
N PRO A 54 7.04 -1.13 11.02
CA PRO A 54 7.83 -0.35 11.96
C PRO A 54 9.19 -0.96 12.33
N LYS A 55 9.35 -2.29 12.24
CA LYS A 55 10.64 -2.97 12.45
C LYS A 55 11.73 -2.50 11.47
N GLN A 56 11.34 -1.95 10.32
CA GLN A 56 12.27 -1.36 9.36
C GLN A 56 13.03 -0.16 9.93
N GLU A 57 12.50 0.49 10.97
CA GLU A 57 13.14 1.63 11.64
C GLU A 57 14.09 1.17 12.74
N SER A 58 14.15 -0.12 13.07
CA SER A 58 15.06 -0.64 14.10
C SER A 58 16.52 -0.37 13.75
N VAL A 59 17.33 -0.14 14.79
CA VAL A 59 18.78 0.12 14.64
C VAL A 59 19.46 -0.98 13.84
N ALA A 60 19.15 -2.25 14.11
CA ALA A 60 19.72 -3.39 13.40
C ALA A 60 19.45 -3.35 11.89
N VAL A 61 18.22 -3.04 11.47
CA VAL A 61 17.86 -2.94 10.05
C VAL A 61 18.54 -1.73 9.40
N GLN A 62 18.64 -0.60 10.11
CA GLN A 62 19.32 0.58 9.60
C GLN A 62 20.83 0.38 9.45
N GLU A 63 21.49 -0.27 10.42
CA GLU A 63 22.91 -0.63 10.33
C GLU A 63 23.16 -1.60 9.18
N GLN A 64 22.31 -2.60 9.00
CA GLN A 64 22.40 -3.52 7.87
C GLN A 64 22.31 -2.78 6.52
N ARG A 65 21.39 -1.81 6.39
CA ARG A 65 21.28 -0.97 5.17
C ARG A 65 22.55 -0.17 4.92
N LYS A 66 23.13 0.45 5.96
CA LYS A 66 24.40 1.19 5.84
C LYS A 66 25.54 0.28 5.40
N ASN A 67 25.64 -0.91 5.97
CA ASN A 67 26.67 -1.88 5.61
C ASN A 67 26.55 -2.32 4.15
N TYR A 68 25.34 -2.64 3.68
CA TYR A 68 25.12 -2.94 2.26
C TYR A 68 25.51 -1.78 1.36
N GLN A 69 25.14 -0.56 1.74
CA GLN A 69 25.46 0.64 0.96
C GLN A 69 26.97 0.86 0.85
N LEU A 70 27.72 0.69 1.95
CA LEU A 70 29.18 0.80 1.95
C LEU A 70 29.84 -0.26 1.07
N VAL A 71 29.46 -1.53 1.23
CA VAL A 71 29.99 -2.64 0.41
C VAL A 71 29.69 -2.42 -1.07
N PHE A 72 28.46 -2.02 -1.40
CA PHE A 72 28.08 -1.73 -2.77
C PHE A 72 28.92 -0.60 -3.37
N TRP A 73 29.11 0.50 -2.63
CA TRP A 73 29.95 1.62 -3.08
C TRP A 73 31.41 1.22 -3.28
N GLU A 74 31.99 0.42 -2.39
CA GLU A 74 33.36 -0.09 -2.56
C GLU A 74 33.51 -0.94 -3.82
N ILE A 75 32.53 -1.78 -4.14
CA ILE A 75 32.55 -2.61 -5.35
C ILE A 75 32.52 -1.71 -6.60
N VAL A 76 31.53 -0.81 -6.68
CA VAL A 76 31.33 0.07 -7.85
C VAL A 76 32.52 1.01 -8.07
N THR A 77 33.12 1.53 -6.99
CA THR A 77 34.28 2.43 -7.09
C THR A 77 35.55 1.69 -7.49
N LYS A 78 35.78 0.47 -6.98
CA LYS A 78 36.92 -0.37 -7.40
C LYS A 78 36.83 -0.75 -8.87
N GLU A 79 35.68 -1.14 -9.37
CA GLU A 79 35.48 -1.47 -10.80
C GLU A 79 35.74 -0.27 -11.71
N SER A 80 35.34 0.93 -11.30
CA SER A 80 35.59 2.17 -12.06
C SER A 80 37.08 2.56 -12.12
N SER A 81 37.89 2.13 -11.14
CA SER A 81 39.33 2.43 -11.09
C SER A 81 40.22 1.49 -11.92
N VAL A 82 39.68 0.34 -12.33
CA VAL A 82 40.40 -0.68 -13.13
C VAL A 82 40.22 -0.45 -14.65
N LEU A 83 39.26 0.39 -15.04
CA LEU A 83 38.92 0.72 -16.43
C LEU A 83 39.42 2.09 -16.90
N GLY A 84 40.18 2.82 -16.06
CA GLY A 84 40.85 4.08 -16.39
C GLY A 84 42.36 3.92 -16.49
#